data_AF-A0A538STR5-F1
#
_entry.id   AF-A0A538STR5-F1
#
_cell.length_a   1.000
_cell.length_b   1.000
_cell.length_c   1.000
_cell.angle_alpha   90.00
_cell.angle_beta   90.00
_cell.angle_gamma   90.00
#
_symmetry.space_group_name_H-M   'P 1'
#
loop_
_entity.id
_entity.type
_entity.pdbx_description
1 polymer ?
#
loop_
_entity_poly.entity_id
_entity_poly.type
_entity_poly.pdbx_seq_one_letter_code
_entity_poly.pdbx_strand_id
1 'polypeptide(L)'
;MLATRIRAHSWLLATLALAAAFWALDLAALRAGVPDPLDDTWEYGVVARSLIEGHGFRTQVIHPPLWSLRDGANTVPVLIHGPLLPLLLAPRVRLYGPRALDWMPVLAAEFVLLAAFLTYRIGARAFGPPAGAAAAMLWTLSPLTLRAVHHDVALAVGAALLMLALDLLLQPRRSATLAGAALGLAYLARPELLVASPVLAALAGRAWWRTALAFVACAWPWWLHNLGAAGSPFFKRPPPGRMRWPQHSPRSRPSGSASSRTQ
;
A
#
# COMPACT_ATOMS: atom_id res chain seq x y z
N MET A 1 25.06 -11.69 -31.90
CA MET A 1 23.77 -11.40 -31.24
C MET A 1 23.25 -12.52 -30.33
N LEU A 2 23.52 -13.80 -30.62
CA LEU A 2 23.06 -14.91 -29.76
C LEU A 2 23.76 -14.94 -28.40
N ALA A 3 25.10 -14.87 -28.38
CA ALA A 3 25.89 -14.89 -27.13
C ALA A 3 25.56 -13.74 -26.16
N THR A 4 25.25 -12.54 -26.70
CA THR A 4 24.86 -11.39 -25.88
C THR A 4 23.47 -11.55 -25.27
N ARG A 5 22.51 -12.16 -26.00
CA ARG A 5 21.20 -12.50 -25.45
C ARG A 5 21.30 -13.57 -24.36
N ILE A 6 22.09 -14.63 -24.57
CA ILE A 6 22.29 -15.70 -23.58
C ILE A 6 22.85 -15.12 -22.28
N ARG A 7 23.88 -14.27 -22.38
CA ARG A 7 24.48 -13.61 -21.21
C ARG A 7 23.48 -12.70 -20.48
N ALA A 8 22.66 -11.92 -21.20
CA ALA A 8 21.65 -11.07 -20.57
C ALA A 8 20.56 -11.87 -19.83
N HIS A 9 20.20 -13.06 -20.34
CA HIS A 9 19.25 -13.95 -19.68
C HIS A 9 19.86 -14.61 -18.43
N SER A 10 21.13 -15.00 -18.46
CA SER A 10 21.78 -15.58 -17.29
C SER A 10 21.88 -14.58 -16.13
N TRP A 11 22.18 -13.32 -16.41
CA TRP A 11 22.17 -12.24 -15.40
C TRP A 11 20.80 -12.07 -14.75
N LEU A 12 19.75 -12.04 -15.57
CA LEU A 12 18.37 -11.91 -15.07
C LEU A 12 18.02 -13.08 -14.15
N LEU A 13 18.21 -14.31 -14.63
CA LEU A 13 17.86 -15.51 -13.88
C LEU A 13 18.64 -15.61 -12.56
N ALA A 14 19.95 -15.34 -12.60
CA ALA A 14 20.78 -15.34 -11.39
C ALA A 14 20.32 -14.28 -10.38
N THR A 15 20.00 -13.07 -10.85
CA THR A 15 19.52 -11.98 -9.99
C THR A 15 18.19 -12.33 -9.33
N LEU A 16 17.22 -12.85 -10.12
CA LEU A 16 15.91 -13.24 -9.58
C LEU A 16 16.00 -14.44 -8.65
N ALA A 17 16.85 -15.42 -8.97
CA ALA A 17 17.07 -16.57 -8.10
C ALA A 17 17.68 -16.12 -6.76
N LEU A 18 18.65 -15.21 -6.79
CA LEU A 18 19.26 -14.67 -5.57
C LEU A 18 18.26 -13.85 -4.74
N ALA A 19 17.47 -12.98 -5.38
CA ALA A 19 16.44 -12.19 -4.70
C ALA A 19 15.34 -13.10 -4.10
N ALA A 20 14.89 -14.12 -4.84
CA ALA A 20 13.91 -15.07 -4.35
C ALA A 20 14.46 -15.91 -3.18
N ALA A 21 15.70 -16.39 -3.28
CA ALA A 21 16.37 -17.11 -2.21
C ALA A 21 16.55 -16.24 -0.96
N PHE A 22 16.89 -14.97 -1.15
CA PHE A 22 16.98 -13.99 -0.06
C PHE A 22 15.64 -13.85 0.67
N TRP A 23 14.54 -13.58 -0.04
CA TRP A 23 13.22 -13.44 0.60
C TRP A 23 12.72 -14.73 1.23
N ALA A 24 12.95 -15.88 0.59
CA ALA A 24 12.61 -17.17 1.18
C ALA A 24 13.36 -17.40 2.50
N LEU A 25 14.66 -17.05 2.55
CA LEU A 25 15.46 -17.15 3.77
C LEU A 25 15.04 -16.13 4.83
N ASP A 26 14.82 -14.87 4.46
CA ASP A 26 14.39 -13.79 5.35
C ASP A 26 13.07 -14.16 6.05
N LEU A 27 12.07 -14.57 5.26
CA LEU A 27 10.76 -14.95 5.77
C LEU A 27 10.80 -16.24 6.61
N ALA A 28 11.68 -17.20 6.28
CA ALA A 28 11.81 -18.45 7.02
C ALA A 28 12.64 -18.33 8.31
N ALA A 29 13.73 -17.56 8.29
CA ALA A 29 14.74 -17.53 9.35
C ALA A 29 14.60 -16.35 10.33
N LEU A 30 14.15 -15.18 9.86
CA LEU A 30 14.13 -13.96 10.67
C LEU A 30 12.76 -13.68 11.33
N ARG A 31 11.86 -14.67 11.29
CA ARG A 31 10.41 -14.56 11.55
C ARG A 31 9.73 -13.66 10.53
N ALA A 32 8.90 -14.25 9.67
CA ALA A 32 7.73 -13.57 9.15
C ALA A 32 6.97 -12.92 10.31
N GLY A 33 7.04 -11.59 10.40
CA GLY A 33 6.23 -10.73 11.26
C GLY A 33 6.08 -11.17 12.72
N VAL A 34 6.82 -10.54 13.63
CA VAL A 34 6.08 -10.04 14.80
C VAL A 34 5.36 -8.82 14.24
N PRO A 35 4.05 -8.89 13.87
CA PRO A 35 3.34 -7.71 13.46
C PRO A 35 3.54 -6.69 14.57
N ASP A 36 4.10 -5.53 14.21
CA ASP A 36 4.10 -4.43 15.15
C ASP A 36 2.60 -4.18 15.42
N PRO A 37 2.14 -4.07 16.68
CA PRO A 37 0.76 -3.72 16.97
C PRO A 37 0.30 -2.41 16.29
N LEU A 38 1.24 -1.63 15.72
CA LEU A 38 1.00 -0.44 14.90
C LEU A 38 0.99 -0.68 13.38
N ASP A 39 1.12 -1.92 12.89
CA ASP A 39 1.11 -2.21 11.46
C ASP A 39 -0.31 -2.09 10.86
N ASP A 40 -0.42 -1.33 9.77
CA ASP A 40 -1.67 -1.09 9.04
C ASP A 40 -2.32 -2.40 8.51
N THR A 41 -1.56 -3.50 8.48
CA THR A 41 -2.00 -4.85 8.09
C THR A 41 -3.27 -5.30 8.79
N TRP A 42 -3.41 -5.00 10.09
CA TRP A 42 -4.64 -5.32 10.83
C TRP A 42 -5.84 -4.53 10.29
N GLU A 43 -5.66 -3.23 10.04
CA GLU A 43 -6.72 -2.37 9.53
C GLU A 43 -7.17 -2.85 8.14
N TYR A 44 -6.23 -3.18 7.25
CA TYR A 44 -6.55 -3.78 5.94
C TYR A 44 -7.38 -5.08 6.09
N GLY A 45 -7.07 -5.92 7.07
CA GLY A 45 -7.82 -7.13 7.37
C GLY A 45 -9.22 -6.89 7.96
N VAL A 46 -9.42 -5.81 8.72
CA VAL A 46 -10.75 -5.37 9.19
C VAL A 46 -11.58 -4.87 8.01
N VAL A 47 -11.00 -4.03 7.15
CA VAL A 47 -11.69 -3.50 5.96
C VAL A 47 -12.05 -4.61 4.98
N ALA A 48 -11.16 -5.58 4.77
CA ALA A 48 -11.43 -6.75 3.93
C ALA A 48 -12.63 -7.56 4.46
N ARG A 49 -12.78 -7.71 5.78
CA ARG A 49 -13.95 -8.36 6.40
C ARG A 49 -15.23 -7.56 6.18
N SER A 50 -15.20 -6.24 6.41
CA SER A 50 -16.33 -5.35 6.11
C SER A 50 -16.79 -5.45 4.65
N LEU A 51 -15.85 -5.57 3.70
CA LEU A 51 -16.15 -5.77 2.29
C LEU A 51 -16.87 -7.10 2.03
N ILE A 52 -16.41 -8.20 2.65
CA ILE A 52 -17.02 -9.53 2.54
C ILE A 52 -18.45 -9.52 3.11
N GLU A 53 -18.67 -8.79 4.19
CA GLU A 53 -19.98 -8.66 4.86
C GLU A 53 -20.94 -7.70 4.13
N GLY A 54 -20.48 -7.04 3.06
CA GLY A 54 -21.30 -6.11 2.29
C GLY A 54 -21.43 -4.72 2.89
N HIS A 55 -20.65 -4.40 3.93
CA HIS A 55 -20.61 -3.09 4.57
C HIS A 55 -19.77 -2.05 3.79
N GLY A 56 -19.06 -2.49 2.75
CA GLY A 56 -18.19 -1.63 1.93
C GLY A 56 -16.84 -1.35 2.59
N PHE A 57 -16.18 -0.27 2.16
CA PHE A 57 -14.86 0.14 2.66
C PHE A 57 -14.97 0.85 4.02
N ARG A 58 -15.23 0.08 5.08
CA ARG A 58 -15.43 0.58 6.44
C ARG A 58 -14.51 -0.11 7.44
N THR A 59 -14.14 0.63 8.49
CA THR A 59 -13.28 0.14 9.58
C THR A 59 -13.88 0.44 10.95
N GLN A 60 -13.62 -0.42 11.92
CA GLN A 60 -13.90 -0.20 13.35
C GLN A 60 -12.69 0.41 14.08
N VAL A 61 -11.56 0.57 13.39
CA VAL A 61 -10.37 1.24 13.92
C VAL A 61 -10.61 2.74 13.83
N ILE A 62 -11.19 3.32 14.88
CA ILE A 62 -11.57 4.74 14.85
C ILE A 62 -10.50 5.60 15.52
N HIS A 63 -9.73 6.31 14.70
CA HIS A 63 -8.84 7.36 15.18
C HIS A 63 -9.65 8.58 15.65
N PRO A 64 -9.19 9.34 16.67
CA PRO A 64 -9.93 10.47 17.22
C PRO A 64 -10.48 11.50 16.19
N PRO A 65 -9.76 11.84 15.10
CA PRO A 65 -10.29 12.74 14.06
C PRO A 65 -11.49 12.20 13.27
N LEU A 66 -11.78 10.89 13.35
CA LEU A 66 -12.85 10.22 12.59
C LEU A 66 -14.10 9.93 13.43
N TRP A 67 -14.11 10.21 14.73
CA TRP A 67 -15.25 9.91 15.62
C TRP A 67 -16.58 10.51 15.17
N SER A 68 -16.56 11.68 14.51
CA SER A 68 -17.79 12.33 14.02
C SER A 68 -18.40 11.64 12.79
N LEU A 69 -17.70 10.67 12.17
CA LEU A 69 -18.18 9.90 11.01
C LEU A 69 -18.71 8.51 11.41
N ARG A 70 -18.80 8.24 12.72
CA ARG A 70 -19.24 6.95 13.27
C ARG A 70 -20.73 6.76 13.03
N ASP A 71 -21.10 5.59 12.52
CA ASP A 71 -22.50 5.19 12.34
C ASP A 71 -23.02 4.32 13.50
N GLY A 72 -24.28 3.89 13.41
CA GLY A 72 -24.92 3.02 14.40
C GLY A 72 -24.28 1.64 14.53
N ALA A 73 -23.44 1.22 13.58
CA ALA A 73 -22.64 -0.01 13.62
C ALA A 73 -21.24 0.22 14.21
N ASN A 74 -20.95 1.42 14.74
CA ASN A 74 -19.65 1.80 15.29
C ASN A 74 -18.49 1.69 14.30
N THR A 75 -18.77 1.94 13.02
CA THR A 75 -17.76 1.95 11.95
C THR A 75 -17.61 3.35 11.36
N VAL A 76 -16.47 3.59 10.73
CA VAL A 76 -16.20 4.80 9.94
C VAL A 76 -15.76 4.42 8.53
N PRO A 77 -16.02 5.28 7.52
CA PRO A 77 -15.41 5.11 6.20
C PRO A 77 -13.88 5.11 6.30
N VAL A 78 -13.23 4.28 5.48
CA VAL A 78 -11.76 4.25 5.39
C VAL A 78 -11.30 5.46 4.56
N LEU A 79 -10.60 6.40 5.20
CA LEU A 79 -10.19 7.66 4.57
C LEU A 79 -8.67 7.85 4.47
N ILE A 80 -7.89 6.94 5.04
CA ILE A 80 -6.43 7.02 5.11
C ILE A 80 -5.81 6.05 4.09
N HIS A 81 -6.34 4.83 4.03
CA HIS A 81 -5.79 3.76 3.21
C HIS A 81 -6.49 3.60 1.87
N GLY A 82 -5.72 3.31 0.83
CA GLY A 82 -6.26 3.03 -0.49
C GLY A 82 -7.00 1.68 -0.56
N PRO A 83 -7.97 1.53 -1.48
CA PRO A 83 -8.86 0.37 -1.51
C PRO A 83 -8.21 -0.89 -2.10
N LEU A 84 -7.03 -0.78 -2.72
CA LEU A 84 -6.46 -1.90 -3.47
C LEU A 84 -6.08 -3.08 -2.55
N LEU A 85 -5.48 -2.82 -1.40
CA LEU A 85 -5.05 -3.89 -0.49
C LEU A 85 -6.25 -4.64 0.10
N PRO A 86 -7.29 -3.98 0.64
CA PRO A 86 -8.51 -4.67 1.07
C PRO A 86 -9.16 -5.50 -0.03
N LEU A 87 -9.17 -5.01 -1.28
CA LEU A 87 -9.70 -5.74 -2.43
C LEU A 87 -8.89 -7.00 -2.76
N LEU A 88 -7.54 -6.93 -2.67
CA LEU A 88 -6.68 -8.09 -2.86
C LEU A 88 -6.79 -9.09 -1.70
N LEU A 89 -7.05 -8.59 -0.50
CA LEU A 89 -7.17 -9.38 0.72
C LEU A 89 -8.50 -10.09 0.87
N ALA A 90 -9.61 -9.46 0.49
CA ALA A 90 -10.95 -10.01 0.69
C ALA A 90 -11.12 -11.44 0.14
N PRO A 91 -10.67 -11.78 -1.09
CA PRO A 91 -10.71 -13.16 -1.57
C PRO A 91 -9.91 -14.14 -0.70
N ARG A 92 -8.72 -13.72 -0.22
CA ARG A 92 -7.86 -14.57 0.62
C ARG A 92 -8.47 -14.79 2.00
N VAL A 93 -9.01 -13.74 2.61
CA VAL A 93 -9.72 -13.82 3.89
C VAL A 93 -10.98 -14.68 3.76
N ARG A 94 -11.69 -14.59 2.64
CA ARG A 94 -12.87 -15.43 2.37
C ARG A 94 -12.51 -16.92 2.25
N LEU A 95 -11.37 -17.25 1.65
CA LEU A 95 -10.94 -18.63 1.41
C LEU A 95 -10.22 -19.26 2.62
N TYR A 96 -9.36 -18.51 3.29
CA TYR A 96 -8.46 -19.02 4.35
C TYR A 96 -8.80 -18.49 5.75
N GLY A 97 -9.85 -17.67 5.87
CA GLY A 97 -10.25 -17.04 7.12
C GLY A 97 -9.25 -15.97 7.59
N PRO A 98 -9.28 -15.60 8.88
CA PRO A 98 -8.40 -14.57 9.45
C PRO A 98 -6.90 -14.87 9.31
N ARG A 99 -6.53 -16.16 9.23
CA ARG A 99 -5.14 -16.61 9.02
C ARG A 99 -4.53 -16.13 7.70
N ALA A 100 -5.35 -15.68 6.74
CA ALA A 100 -4.85 -15.07 5.51
C ALA A 100 -3.94 -13.86 5.77
N LEU A 101 -4.11 -13.18 6.91
CA LEU A 101 -3.30 -12.01 7.29
C LEU A 101 -1.87 -12.40 7.71
N ASP A 102 -1.66 -13.64 8.19
CA ASP A 102 -0.34 -14.13 8.57
C ASP A 102 0.59 -14.27 7.35
N TRP A 103 0.02 -14.36 6.14
CA TRP A 103 0.73 -14.48 4.87
C TRP A 103 0.98 -13.12 4.18
N MET A 104 0.76 -12.01 4.89
CA MET A 104 0.95 -10.66 4.35
C MET A 104 2.40 -10.35 3.95
N PRO A 105 3.42 -10.71 4.74
CA PRO A 105 4.80 -10.55 4.32
C PRO A 105 5.14 -11.34 3.05
N VAL A 106 4.52 -12.51 2.86
CA VAL A 106 4.70 -13.31 1.63
C VAL A 106 4.13 -12.57 0.43
N LEU A 107 2.93 -12.00 0.55
CA LEU A 107 2.36 -11.17 -0.51
C LEU A 107 3.26 -9.97 -0.83
N ALA A 108 3.75 -9.27 0.19
CA ALA A 108 4.65 -8.13 -0.01
C ALA A 108 5.94 -8.55 -0.73
N ALA A 109 6.53 -9.69 -0.35
CA ALA A 109 7.72 -10.24 -0.99
C ALA A 109 7.48 -10.62 -2.45
N GLU A 110 6.31 -11.17 -2.82
CA GLU A 110 5.94 -11.42 -4.23
C GLU A 110 5.97 -10.12 -5.05
N PHE A 111 5.38 -9.05 -4.52
CA PHE A 111 5.38 -7.74 -5.20
C PHE A 111 6.77 -7.09 -5.22
N VAL A 112 7.57 -7.24 -4.17
CA VAL A 112 8.96 -6.75 -4.16
C VAL A 112 9.82 -7.52 -5.15
N LEU A 113 9.62 -8.82 -5.32
CA LEU A 113 10.31 -9.62 -6.34
C LEU A 113 9.91 -9.18 -7.75
N LEU A 114 8.63 -8.89 -7.97
CA LEU A 114 8.15 -8.27 -9.22
C LEU A 114 8.80 -6.90 -9.44
N ALA A 115 8.89 -6.06 -8.41
CA ALA A 115 9.57 -4.77 -8.49
C ALA A 115 11.05 -4.94 -8.84
N ALA A 116 11.76 -5.88 -8.20
CA ALA A 116 13.15 -6.20 -8.50
C ALA A 116 13.36 -6.63 -9.95
N PHE A 117 12.46 -7.45 -10.50
CA PHE A 117 12.45 -7.81 -11.92
C PHE A 117 12.32 -6.59 -12.83
N LEU A 118 11.40 -5.67 -12.51
CA LEU A 118 11.16 -4.46 -13.29
C LEU A 118 12.34 -3.49 -13.18
N THR A 119 12.90 -3.32 -11.99
CA THR A 119 14.13 -2.54 -11.74
C THR A 119 15.30 -3.09 -12.54
N TYR A 120 15.49 -4.43 -12.56
CA TYR A 120 16.49 -5.07 -13.41
C TYR A 120 16.26 -4.70 -14.88
N ARG A 121 15.03 -4.84 -15.38
CA ARG A 121 14.69 -4.57 -16.78
C ARG A 121 14.89 -3.11 -17.18
N ILE A 122 14.67 -2.17 -16.27
CA ILE A 122 14.91 -0.74 -16.50
C ILE A 122 16.41 -0.47 -16.51
N GLY A 123 17.14 -0.89 -15.47
CA GLY A 123 18.59 -0.67 -15.35
C GLY A 123 19.39 -1.35 -16.46
N ALA A 124 19.02 -2.58 -16.82
CA ALA A 124 19.68 -3.33 -17.90
C ALA A 124 19.50 -2.68 -19.27
N ARG A 125 18.38 -1.99 -19.49
CA ARG A 125 18.12 -1.28 -20.75
C ARG A 125 18.92 0.01 -20.85
N ALA A 126 19.08 0.71 -19.73
CA ALA A 126 19.80 1.98 -19.68
C ALA A 126 21.32 1.79 -19.66
N PHE A 127 21.82 0.81 -18.90
CA PHE A 127 23.25 0.70 -18.57
C PHE A 127 23.82 -0.72 -18.72
N GLY A 128 23.04 -1.67 -19.24
CA GLY A 128 23.46 -3.05 -19.48
C GLY A 128 23.22 -4.01 -18.30
N PRO A 129 23.29 -5.34 -18.53
CA PRO A 129 22.85 -6.36 -17.56
C PRO A 129 23.46 -6.27 -16.15
N PRO A 130 24.77 -5.99 -15.97
CA PRO A 130 25.35 -5.88 -14.63
C PRO A 130 24.76 -4.74 -13.81
N ALA A 131 24.48 -3.59 -14.45
CA ALA A 131 23.85 -2.45 -13.79
C ALA A 131 22.40 -2.75 -13.39
N GLY A 132 21.66 -3.47 -14.25
CA GLY A 132 20.33 -3.99 -13.90
C GLY A 132 20.37 -4.92 -12.69
N ALA A 133 21.32 -5.85 -12.66
CA ALA A 133 21.51 -6.77 -11.55
C ALA A 133 21.83 -6.01 -10.25
N ALA A 134 22.78 -5.07 -10.30
CA ALA A 134 23.13 -4.24 -9.15
C ALA A 134 21.93 -3.44 -8.64
N ALA A 135 21.16 -2.80 -9.53
CA ALA A 135 19.98 -2.03 -9.14
C ALA A 135 18.90 -2.91 -8.48
N ALA A 136 18.63 -4.09 -9.02
CA ALA A 136 17.66 -5.03 -8.44
C ALA A 136 18.13 -5.60 -7.09
N MET A 137 19.43 -5.84 -6.91
CA MET A 137 19.99 -6.28 -5.63
C MET A 137 19.98 -5.15 -4.59
N LEU A 138 20.33 -3.92 -4.97
CA LEU A 138 20.22 -2.75 -4.09
C LEU A 138 18.77 -2.52 -3.66
N TRP A 139 17.81 -2.70 -4.57
CA TRP A 139 16.39 -2.68 -4.24
C TRP A 139 16.03 -3.77 -3.23
N THR A 140 16.43 -5.02 -3.50
CA THR A 140 16.11 -6.19 -2.66
C THR A 140 16.67 -6.05 -1.25
N LEU A 141 17.92 -5.62 -1.13
CA LEU A 141 18.66 -5.52 0.13
C LEU A 141 18.46 -4.17 0.84
N SER A 142 17.65 -3.27 0.27
CA SER A 142 17.45 -1.95 0.86
C SER A 142 16.72 -2.06 2.20
N PRO A 143 17.15 -1.33 3.25
CA PRO A 143 16.42 -1.31 4.52
C PRO A 143 14.96 -0.87 4.40
N LEU A 144 14.67 0.00 3.42
CA LEU A 144 13.29 0.45 3.14
C LEU A 144 12.44 -0.69 2.58
N THR A 145 13.03 -1.54 1.74
CA THR A 145 12.35 -2.69 1.14
C THR A 145 12.08 -3.76 2.20
N LEU A 146 13.07 -4.04 3.06
CA LEU A 146 12.90 -4.93 4.20
C LEU A 146 11.78 -4.44 5.12
N ARG A 147 11.80 -3.15 5.48
CA ARG A 147 10.73 -2.55 6.27
C ARG A 147 9.37 -2.65 5.57
N ALA A 148 9.30 -2.40 4.27
CA ALA A 148 8.05 -2.49 3.51
C ALA A 148 7.48 -3.91 3.52
N VAL A 149 8.32 -4.94 3.33
CA VAL A 149 7.85 -6.34 3.33
C VAL A 149 7.24 -6.74 4.66
N HIS A 150 7.84 -6.31 5.77
CA HIS A 150 7.39 -6.70 7.10
C HIS A 150 6.28 -5.82 7.68
N HIS A 151 6.20 -4.54 7.28
CA HIS A 151 5.35 -3.55 7.97
C HIS A 151 4.45 -2.71 7.05
N ASP A 152 4.72 -2.63 5.75
CA ASP A 152 3.98 -1.78 4.82
C ASP A 152 3.78 -2.47 3.46
N VAL A 153 2.90 -3.47 3.46
CA VAL A 153 2.52 -4.23 2.25
C VAL A 153 1.99 -3.30 1.15
N ALA A 154 1.31 -2.21 1.54
CA ALA A 154 0.79 -1.25 0.59
C ALA A 154 1.90 -0.53 -0.18
N LEU A 155 3.00 -0.17 0.51
CA LEU A 155 4.20 0.37 -0.13
C LEU A 155 4.84 -0.63 -1.08
N ALA A 156 4.93 -1.92 -0.72
CA ALA A 156 5.46 -2.96 -1.60
C ALA A 156 4.63 -3.09 -2.90
N VAL A 157 3.30 -3.17 -2.78
CA VAL A 157 2.39 -3.23 -3.94
C VAL A 157 2.47 -1.97 -4.79
N GLY A 158 2.41 -0.80 -4.15
CA GLY A 158 2.48 0.50 -4.81
C GLY A 158 3.80 0.68 -5.57
N ALA A 159 4.92 0.29 -4.96
CA ALA A 159 6.23 0.36 -5.61
C ALA A 159 6.34 -0.55 -6.84
N ALA A 160 5.83 -1.79 -6.74
CA ALA A 160 5.81 -2.71 -7.89
C ALA A 160 4.99 -2.17 -9.06
N LEU A 161 3.81 -1.61 -8.78
CA LEU A 161 2.94 -1.00 -9.79
C LEU A 161 3.54 0.27 -10.39
N LEU A 162 4.25 1.08 -9.59
CA LEU A 162 4.99 2.24 -10.07
C LEU A 162 6.15 1.82 -11.00
N MET A 163 6.91 0.81 -10.61
CA MET A 163 7.98 0.26 -11.46
C MET A 163 7.41 -0.34 -12.75
N LEU A 164 6.21 -0.94 -12.70
CA LEU A 164 5.53 -1.44 -13.89
C LEU A 164 5.14 -0.29 -14.83
N ALA A 165 4.59 0.80 -14.29
CA ALA A 165 4.26 1.99 -15.07
C ALA A 165 5.50 2.58 -15.76
N LEU A 166 6.62 2.70 -15.04
CA LEU A 166 7.90 3.14 -15.60
C LEU A 166 8.40 2.20 -16.69
N ASP A 167 8.39 0.89 -16.44
CA ASP A 167 8.85 -0.11 -17.40
C ASP A 167 8.07 -0.01 -18.72
N LEU A 168 6.74 0.08 -18.65
CA LEU A 168 5.83 0.20 -19.80
C LEU A 168 6.05 1.48 -20.63
N LEU A 169 6.43 2.59 -19.99
CA LEU A 169 6.77 3.84 -20.70
C LEU A 169 8.16 3.82 -21.32
N LEU A 170 9.08 3.05 -20.75
CA LEU A 170 10.45 2.94 -21.25
C LEU A 170 10.62 1.83 -22.31
N GLN A 171 9.60 1.00 -22.55
CA GLN A 171 9.68 -0.07 -23.55
C GLN A 171 9.67 0.49 -24.99
N PRO A 172 10.27 -0.21 -25.97
CA PRO A 172 10.21 0.22 -27.38
C PRO A 172 8.77 0.34 -27.89
N ARG A 173 7.89 -0.58 -27.47
CA ARG A 173 6.44 -0.51 -27.71
C ARG A 173 5.76 0.09 -26.48
N ARG A 174 5.87 1.41 -26.35
CA ARG A 174 5.30 2.14 -25.20
C ARG A 174 3.79 1.93 -25.11
N SER A 175 3.30 1.56 -23.93
CA SER A 175 1.86 1.50 -23.66
C SER A 175 1.48 2.53 -22.61
N ALA A 176 1.21 3.76 -23.06
CA ALA A 176 0.80 4.87 -22.20
C ALA A 176 -0.47 4.57 -21.40
N THR A 177 -1.44 3.88 -22.01
CA THR A 177 -2.70 3.49 -21.35
C THR A 177 -2.44 2.50 -20.21
N LEU A 178 -1.66 1.43 -20.45
CA LEU A 178 -1.35 0.46 -19.39
C LEU A 178 -0.48 1.09 -18.28
N ALA A 179 0.44 1.99 -18.64
CA ALA A 179 1.23 2.71 -17.65
C ALA A 179 0.36 3.62 -16.78
N GLY A 180 -0.62 4.31 -17.37
CA GLY A 180 -1.59 5.12 -16.63
C GLY A 180 -2.48 4.28 -15.71
N ALA A 181 -2.95 3.12 -16.18
CA ALA A 181 -3.72 2.18 -15.36
C ALA A 181 -2.88 1.63 -14.20
N ALA A 182 -1.63 1.21 -14.46
CA ALA A 182 -0.71 0.75 -13.42
C ALA A 182 -0.44 1.83 -12.37
N LEU A 183 -0.25 3.09 -12.79
CA LEU A 183 -0.11 4.22 -11.88
C LEU A 183 -1.40 4.49 -11.08
N GLY A 184 -2.57 4.34 -11.71
CA GLY A 184 -3.87 4.49 -11.04
C GLY A 184 -4.04 3.44 -9.95
N LEU A 185 -3.69 2.19 -10.24
CA LEU A 185 -3.66 1.11 -9.24
C LEU A 185 -2.61 1.39 -8.15
N ALA A 186 -1.43 1.92 -8.50
CA ALA A 186 -0.41 2.30 -7.53
C ALA A 186 -0.95 3.37 -6.57
N TYR A 187 -1.67 4.36 -7.08
CA TYR A 187 -2.37 5.37 -6.27
C TYR A 187 -3.44 4.75 -5.35
N LEU A 188 -4.18 3.75 -5.83
CA LEU A 188 -5.15 3.01 -5.01
C LEU A 188 -4.50 2.09 -3.97
N ALA A 189 -3.22 1.76 -4.10
CA ALA A 189 -2.44 1.16 -3.01
C ALA A 189 -1.92 2.23 -2.04
N ARG A 190 -1.29 3.28 -2.58
CA ARG A 190 -0.69 4.38 -1.81
C ARG A 190 -1.00 5.74 -2.42
N PRO A 191 -1.77 6.60 -1.71
CA PRO A 191 -2.18 7.90 -2.24
C PRO A 191 -1.03 8.83 -2.59
N GLU A 192 0.10 8.72 -1.88
CA GLU A 192 1.29 9.54 -2.07
C GLU A 192 1.92 9.34 -3.44
N LEU A 193 1.65 8.19 -4.09
CA LEU A 193 2.12 7.91 -5.45
C LEU A 193 1.45 8.80 -6.51
N LEU A 194 0.43 9.58 -6.15
CA LEU A 194 -0.08 10.67 -6.98
C LEU A 194 1.04 11.65 -7.39
N VAL A 195 2.04 11.85 -6.53
CA VAL A 195 3.19 12.74 -6.81
C VAL A 195 4.02 12.25 -8.01
N ALA A 196 3.97 10.95 -8.35
CA ALA A 196 4.66 10.42 -9.51
C ALA A 196 3.93 10.73 -10.84
N SER A 197 2.65 11.14 -10.79
CA SER A 197 1.84 11.40 -11.99
C SER A 197 2.39 12.47 -12.94
N PRO A 198 2.84 13.66 -12.51
CA PRO A 198 3.43 14.63 -13.44
C PRO A 198 4.69 14.10 -14.12
N VAL A 199 5.53 13.35 -13.40
CA VAL A 199 6.76 12.77 -13.97
C VAL A 199 6.43 11.73 -15.02
N LEU A 200 5.50 10.81 -14.75
CA LEU A 200 5.09 9.79 -15.71
C LEU A 200 4.33 10.38 -16.90
N ALA A 201 3.54 11.43 -16.70
CA ALA A 201 2.90 12.17 -17.79
C ALA A 201 3.96 12.82 -18.70
N ALA A 202 4.98 13.44 -18.13
CA ALA A 202 6.10 14.01 -18.91
C ALA A 202 6.86 12.92 -19.69
N LEU A 203 7.16 11.78 -19.07
CA LEU A 203 7.82 10.63 -19.71
C LEU A 203 6.98 10.03 -20.86
N ALA A 204 5.66 10.09 -20.77
CA ALA A 204 4.76 9.64 -21.83
C ALA A 204 4.77 10.57 -23.06
N GLY A 205 5.29 11.79 -22.95
CA GLY A 205 5.43 12.74 -24.06
C GLY A 205 4.09 13.04 -24.72
N ARG A 206 4.00 12.89 -26.05
CA ARG A 206 2.75 13.16 -26.81
C ARG A 206 1.57 12.27 -26.39
N ALA A 207 1.82 11.15 -25.72
CA ALA A 207 0.78 10.22 -25.25
C ALA A 207 0.35 10.49 -23.79
N TRP A 208 0.78 11.59 -23.17
CA TRP A 208 0.47 11.93 -21.77
C TRP A 208 -1.02 11.86 -21.45
N TRP A 209 -1.88 12.30 -22.39
CA TRP A 209 -3.33 12.29 -22.19
C TRP A 209 -3.90 10.88 -22.03
N ARG A 210 -3.32 9.87 -22.71
CA ARG A 210 -3.73 8.45 -22.55
C ARG A 210 -3.38 7.93 -21.17
N THR A 211 -2.18 8.27 -20.69
CA THR A 211 -1.74 7.95 -19.33
C THR A 211 -2.67 8.60 -18.31
N ALA A 212 -2.99 9.89 -18.48
CA ALA A 212 -3.86 10.63 -17.59
C ALA A 212 -5.30 10.07 -17.57
N LEU A 213 -5.88 9.79 -18.73
CA LEU A 213 -7.23 9.23 -18.82
C LEU A 213 -7.31 7.84 -18.17
N ALA A 214 -6.33 6.96 -18.41
CA ALA A 214 -6.31 5.63 -17.80
C ALA A 214 -6.10 5.71 -16.28
N PHE A 215 -5.22 6.61 -15.81
CA PHE A 215 -5.05 6.89 -14.38
C PHE A 215 -6.37 7.33 -13.75
N VAL A 216 -7.02 8.33 -14.33
CA VAL A 216 -8.30 8.86 -13.85
C VAL A 216 -9.36 7.78 -13.86
N ALA A 217 -9.47 6.98 -14.93
CA ALA A 217 -10.44 5.89 -15.01
C ALA A 217 -10.27 4.87 -13.87
N CYS A 218 -9.03 4.56 -13.47
CA CYS A 218 -8.76 3.69 -12.33
C CYS A 218 -9.06 4.37 -10.98
N ALA A 219 -8.65 5.62 -10.79
CA ALA A 219 -8.79 6.33 -9.52
C ALA A 219 -10.22 6.84 -9.25
N TRP A 220 -10.97 7.12 -10.32
CA TRP A 220 -12.27 7.80 -10.27
C TRP A 220 -13.32 7.10 -9.40
N PRO A 221 -13.52 5.76 -9.47
CA PRO A 221 -14.50 5.09 -8.61
C PRO A 221 -14.24 5.33 -7.12
N TRP A 222 -12.96 5.35 -6.72
CA TRP A 222 -12.58 5.62 -5.34
C TRP A 222 -12.78 7.09 -4.94
N TRP A 223 -12.50 8.04 -5.85
CA TRP A 223 -12.80 9.44 -5.59
C TRP A 223 -14.28 9.71 -5.41
N LEU A 224 -15.14 9.08 -6.21
CA LEU A 224 -16.59 9.16 -6.04
C LEU A 224 -17.03 8.59 -4.69
N HIS A 225 -16.46 7.44 -4.30
CA HIS A 225 -16.72 6.85 -2.99
C HIS A 225 -16.35 7.80 -1.85
N ASN A 226 -15.13 8.35 -1.87
CA ASN A 226 -14.67 9.29 -0.84
C ASN A 226 -15.47 10.59 -0.80
N LEU A 227 -15.86 11.10 -1.97
CA LEU A 227 -16.69 12.30 -2.07
C LEU A 227 -18.05 12.07 -1.39
N GLY A 228 -18.69 10.92 -1.63
CA GLY A 228 -19.94 10.55 -0.99
C GLY A 228 -19.81 10.28 0.52
N ALA A 229 -18.70 9.66 0.94
CA ALA A 229 -18.50 9.27 2.34
C ALA A 229 -18.00 10.41 3.25
N ALA A 230 -17.17 11.31 2.73
CA ALA A 230 -16.46 12.31 3.53
C ALA A 230 -16.52 13.75 3.00
N GLY A 231 -17.17 13.98 1.85
CA GLY A 231 -17.28 15.29 1.21
C GLY A 231 -15.99 15.78 0.55
N SER A 232 -14.98 14.92 0.38
CA SER A 232 -13.72 15.23 -0.31
C SER A 232 -13.28 14.00 -1.12
N PRO A 233 -12.83 14.16 -2.38
CA PRO A 233 -12.38 13.02 -3.18
C PRO A 233 -11.00 12.50 -2.73
N PHE A 234 -10.21 13.35 -2.07
CA PHE A 234 -8.87 13.03 -1.60
C PHE A 234 -8.86 12.52 -0.16
N PHE A 235 -7.88 11.67 0.14
CA PHE A 235 -7.57 11.18 1.47
C PHE A 235 -7.39 12.36 2.43
N LYS A 236 -8.23 12.44 3.47
CA LYS A 236 -8.20 13.55 4.42
C LYS A 236 -6.94 13.43 5.28
N ARG A 237 -6.05 14.41 5.21
CA ARG A 237 -5.18 14.71 6.35
C ARG A 237 -6.04 15.28 7.47
N PRO A 238 -5.90 14.83 8.72
CA PRO A 238 -6.59 15.47 9.84
C PRO A 238 -6.20 16.96 9.86
N PRO A 239 -7.16 17.89 10.02
CA PRO A 239 -6.85 19.31 10.01
C PRO A 239 -5.88 19.63 11.18
N PRO A 240 -4.77 20.35 10.93
CA PRO A 240 -3.91 20.81 12.01
C PRO A 240 -4.70 21.83 12.83
N GLY A 241 -5.13 21.47 14.05
CA GLY A 241 -5.65 22.45 15.01
C GLY A 241 -7.00 22.17 15.67
N ARG A 242 -7.62 20.99 15.53
CA ARG A 242 -8.83 20.63 16.32
C ARG A 242 -8.70 19.35 17.14
N MET A 243 -7.52 19.03 17.66
CA MET A 243 -7.43 18.19 18.87
C MET A 243 -7.62 19.08 20.11
N ARG A 244 -8.85 19.56 20.34
CA ARG A 244 -9.25 19.84 21.72
C ARG A 244 -9.47 18.47 22.34
N TRP A 245 -8.44 17.94 23.00
CA TRP A 245 -8.63 16.84 23.93
C TRP A 245 -9.77 17.23 24.86
N PRO A 246 -10.76 16.35 25.11
CA PRO A 246 -11.69 16.58 26.20
C PRO A 246 -10.82 16.72 27.44
N GLN A 247 -10.68 17.95 27.95
CA GLN A 247 -10.11 18.16 29.26
C GLN A 247 -10.99 17.35 30.18
N HIS A 248 -10.42 16.30 30.78
CA HIS A 248 -11.07 15.57 31.85
C HIS A 248 -11.45 16.61 32.90
N SER A 249 -12.74 17.00 32.91
CA SER A 249 -13.31 17.75 34.01
C SER A 249 -13.02 16.91 35.26
N PRO A 250 -12.24 17.42 36.23
CA PRO A 250 -11.96 16.67 37.44
C PRO A 250 -13.29 16.36 38.10
N ARG A 251 -13.59 15.06 38.25
CA ARG A 251 -14.75 14.57 39.00
C ARG A 251 -14.76 15.30 40.33
N SER A 252 -15.82 16.06 40.57
CA SER A 252 -16.14 16.62 41.87
C SER A 252 -16.05 15.50 42.91
N ARG A 253 -15.22 15.74 43.92
CA ARG A 253 -15.09 14.87 45.10
C ARG A 253 -16.48 14.61 45.69
N PRO A 254 -16.80 13.38 46.12
CA PRO A 254 -17.95 13.19 47.00
C PRO A 254 -17.62 13.88 48.33
N SER A 255 -18.39 14.92 48.65
CA SER A 255 -18.43 15.49 49.99
C SER A 255 -19.03 14.44 50.93
N GLY A 256 -18.17 13.71 51.63
CA GLY A 256 -18.58 12.91 52.78
C GLY A 256 -19.04 13.83 53.89
N SER A 257 -20.35 13.92 54.11
CA SER A 257 -20.90 14.46 55.35
C SER A 257 -20.94 13.32 56.37
N ALA A 258 -19.88 13.24 57.18
CA ALA A 258 -19.93 12.55 58.45
C ALA A 258 -20.85 13.34 59.39
N SER A 259 -21.99 12.75 59.76
CA SER A 259 -22.76 13.14 60.94
C SER A 259 -22.62 12.01 61.96
N SER A 260 -21.94 12.35 63.04
CA SER A 260 -21.68 11.55 64.23
C SER A 260 -22.65 11.99 65.34
N ARG A 261 -23.09 11.01 66.15
CA ARG A 261 -23.57 11.14 67.55
C ARG A 261 -24.90 11.93 67.71
N THR A 262 -25.81 11.62 68.63
CA THR A 262 -25.71 11.00 69.96
C THR A 262 -27.14 10.74 70.48
N GLN A 263 -27.24 9.78 71.42
CA GLN A 263 -28.36 9.45 72.33
C GLN A 263 -29.51 8.61 71.75
#